data_AF-A0A2T2THV1-F1
#
_entry.id   AF-A0A2T2THV1-F1
#
_cell.length_a   1.000
_cell.length_b   1.000
_cell.length_c   1.000
_cell.angle_alpha   90.00
_cell.angle_beta   90.00
_cell.angle_gamma   90.00
#
_symmetry.space_group_name_H-M   'P 1'
#
loop_
_entity.id
_entity.type
_entity.pdbx_description
1 polymer ?
#
loop_
_entity_poly.entity_id
_entity_poly.type
_entity_poly.pdbx_seq_one_letter_code
_entity_poly.pdbx_strand_id
1 'polypeptide(L)'
;MESSSPDAAPGDDEHRHLLRDLALIYLTLAHGTDEDLTDEEVDTIAEELHEWQEEVRQESVLSAIKGALALYEREDALDQVNAAIRSVRNEISVEDRQLILDDLVEIAMADGRYMHEESTFIGELADAWDVSADEGEGDARGHWASGAWTVLQNEGPAESWTPVHDLALIYLTLAYETDHDLDEEEVEAITAKISEWIPGVEDDDVIGVVREVMETYVQGPRRRVFAEAVDAVGEVVPQRQHGALLADLRYVAEADGVILDAERRMIRDLADAWGLPAEET
;
A
#
# COMPACT_ATOMS: atom_id res chain seq x y z
N MET A 1 -7.72 39.42 39.19
CA MET A 1 -6.45 39.00 38.57
C MET A 1 -6.83 38.04 37.47
N GLU A 2 -7.27 38.60 36.35
CA GLU A 2 -7.45 37.86 35.11
C GLU A 2 -6.06 37.56 34.58
N SER A 3 -5.73 36.27 34.49
CA SER A 3 -4.55 35.81 33.76
C SER A 3 -5.02 35.57 32.35
N SER A 4 -4.83 36.57 31.48
CA SER A 4 -4.95 36.40 30.04
C SER A 4 -3.86 35.42 29.60
N SER A 5 -4.29 34.28 29.04
CA SER A 5 -3.45 33.41 28.23
C SER A 5 -2.84 34.21 27.08
N PRO A 6 -1.60 33.89 26.64
CA PRO A 6 -1.02 34.51 25.48
C PRO A 6 -1.82 34.11 24.24
N ASP A 7 -2.25 35.12 23.51
CA ASP A 7 -2.92 35.08 22.22
C ASP A 7 -2.11 34.17 21.27
N ALA A 8 -2.63 32.97 20.99
CA ALA A 8 -2.08 32.12 19.92
C ALA A 8 -2.28 32.87 18.61
N ALA A 9 -1.25 32.97 17.78
CA ALA A 9 -1.39 33.64 16.49
C ALA A 9 -2.44 32.91 15.65
N PRO A 10 -3.29 33.60 14.87
CA PRO A 10 -4.39 32.97 14.13
C PRO A 10 -3.92 31.85 13.18
N GLY A 11 -2.67 31.88 12.72
CA GLY A 11 -2.08 30.77 11.95
C GLY A 11 -1.77 29.52 12.77
N ASP A 12 -1.46 29.64 14.07
CA ASP A 12 -1.13 28.48 14.92
C ASP A 12 -2.35 27.59 15.19
N ASP A 13 -3.56 28.15 15.16
CA ASP A 13 -4.81 27.38 15.29
C ASP A 13 -5.12 26.62 13.99
N GLU A 14 -4.99 27.27 12.82
CA GLU A 14 -5.21 26.64 11.51
C GLU A 14 -4.24 25.48 11.25
N HIS A 15 -2.94 25.65 11.52
CA HIS A 15 -1.95 24.57 11.34
C HIS A 15 -2.19 23.39 12.29
N ARG A 16 -2.66 23.65 13.52
CA ARG A 16 -3.03 22.57 14.46
C ARG A 16 -4.28 21.82 14.04
N HIS A 17 -5.24 22.50 13.41
CA HIS A 17 -6.42 21.86 12.87
C HIS A 17 -6.07 20.97 11.68
N LEU A 18 -5.24 21.46 10.74
CA LEU A 18 -4.78 20.67 9.60
C LEU A 18 -3.99 19.43 10.02
N LEU A 19 -3.01 19.57 10.93
CA LEU A 19 -2.22 18.43 11.43
C LEU A 19 -3.09 17.38 12.14
N ARG A 20 -4.11 17.81 12.89
CA ARG A 20 -5.04 16.89 13.54
C ARG A 20 -5.93 16.18 12.51
N ASP A 21 -6.37 16.90 11.49
CA ASP A 21 -7.25 16.35 10.46
C ASP A 21 -6.48 15.36 9.56
N LEU A 22 -5.20 15.63 9.26
CA LEU A 22 -4.29 14.66 8.63
C LEU A 22 -4.05 13.45 9.51
N ALA A 23 -3.70 13.66 10.79
CA ALA A 23 -3.50 12.56 11.73
C ALA A 23 -4.76 11.67 11.87
N LEU A 24 -5.96 12.25 11.78
CA LEU A 24 -7.21 11.49 11.80
C LEU A 24 -7.38 10.62 10.56
N ILE A 25 -7.04 11.14 9.37
CA ILE A 25 -7.08 10.36 8.13
C ILE A 25 -6.05 9.22 8.20
N TYR A 26 -4.84 9.50 8.68
CA TYR A 26 -3.74 8.53 8.74
C TYR A 26 -4.07 7.38 9.71
N LEU A 27 -4.62 7.70 10.88
CA LEU A 27 -5.10 6.71 11.84
C LEU A 27 -6.30 5.91 11.32
N THR A 28 -7.16 6.52 10.49
CA THR A 28 -8.29 5.79 9.90
C THR A 28 -7.81 4.77 8.88
N LEU A 29 -6.74 5.07 8.15
CA LEU A 29 -6.11 4.08 7.28
C LEU A 29 -5.51 2.95 8.10
N ALA A 30 -4.58 3.27 9.01
CA ALA A 30 -3.84 2.26 9.76
C ALA A 30 -4.73 1.38 10.65
N HIS A 31 -5.69 1.97 11.40
CA HIS A 31 -6.55 1.19 12.31
C HIS A 31 -7.91 0.82 11.69
N GLY A 32 -8.43 1.59 10.74
CA GLY A 32 -9.82 1.41 10.27
C GLY A 32 -10.03 0.21 9.35
N THR A 33 -8.95 -0.39 8.88
CA THR A 33 -8.92 -1.42 7.85
C THR A 33 -8.78 -2.82 8.46
N ASP A 34 -7.92 -2.97 9.47
CA ASP A 34 -7.64 -4.26 10.13
C ASP A 34 -7.96 -4.29 11.65
N GLU A 35 -8.39 -3.17 12.22
CA GLU A 35 -8.64 -2.97 13.66
C GLU A 35 -7.41 -3.15 14.56
N ASP A 36 -6.19 -3.15 14.02
CA ASP A 36 -4.93 -3.14 14.75
C ASP A 36 -4.19 -1.81 14.51
N LEU A 37 -3.28 -1.44 15.39
CA LEU A 37 -2.42 -0.28 15.18
C LEU A 37 -1.06 -0.61 15.78
N THR A 38 -0.13 -0.95 14.90
CA THR A 38 1.23 -1.37 15.27
C THR A 38 2.05 -0.18 15.78
N ASP A 39 3.10 -0.48 16.56
CA ASP A 39 4.03 0.56 17.02
C ASP A 39 4.76 1.17 15.81
N GLU A 40 5.03 0.36 14.77
CA GLU A 40 5.65 0.76 13.51
C GLU A 40 4.77 1.77 12.72
N GLU A 41 3.48 1.52 12.56
CA GLU A 41 2.57 2.46 11.90
C GLU A 41 2.46 3.79 12.66
N VAL A 42 2.42 3.76 14.00
CA VAL A 42 2.37 4.98 14.81
C VAL A 42 3.64 5.81 14.64
N ASP A 43 4.80 5.16 14.58
CA ASP A 43 6.08 5.83 14.35
C ASP A 43 6.13 6.42 12.95
N THR A 44 5.73 5.69 11.91
CA THR A 44 5.63 6.21 10.52
C THR A 44 4.67 7.39 10.42
N ILE A 45 3.47 7.31 11.02
CA ILE A 45 2.52 8.43 11.07
C ILE A 45 3.16 9.68 11.72
N ALA A 46 3.94 9.49 12.79
CA ALA A 46 4.58 10.60 13.48
C ALA A 46 5.73 11.22 12.66
N GLU A 47 6.46 10.41 11.90
CA GLU A 47 7.51 10.85 10.97
C GLU A 47 6.91 11.64 9.81
N GLU A 48 5.91 11.09 9.10
CA GLU A 48 5.26 11.73 7.96
C GLU A 48 4.63 13.08 8.35
N LEU A 49 3.93 13.14 9.49
CA LEU A 49 3.36 14.39 10.00
C LEU A 49 4.43 15.41 10.42
N HIS A 50 5.63 14.95 10.80
CA HIS A 50 6.74 15.84 11.12
C HIS A 50 7.42 16.38 9.87
N GLU A 51 7.62 15.56 8.84
CA GLU A 51 8.18 15.98 7.55
C GLU A 51 7.28 16.98 6.84
N TRP A 52 5.96 16.76 6.89
CA TRP A 52 4.97 17.68 6.33
C TRP A 52 5.04 19.10 6.87
N GLN A 53 5.46 19.25 8.11
CA GLN A 53 5.70 20.57 8.71
C GLN A 53 6.99 20.57 9.51
N GLU A 54 8.14 20.59 8.81
CA GLU A 54 9.49 20.67 9.42
C GLU A 54 9.63 21.81 10.46
N GLU A 55 8.87 22.90 10.30
CA GLU A 55 8.90 24.05 11.23
C GLU A 55 8.11 23.82 12.53
N VAL A 56 7.30 22.76 12.61
CA VAL A 56 6.47 22.44 13.77
C VAL A 56 7.23 21.60 14.79
N ARG A 57 7.06 21.97 16.07
CA ARG A 57 7.64 21.23 17.20
C ARG A 57 7.03 19.83 17.28
N GLN A 58 7.86 18.81 17.54
CA GLN A 58 7.46 17.42 17.76
C GLN A 58 6.29 17.27 18.77
N GLU A 59 6.23 18.13 19.80
CA GLU A 59 5.14 18.14 20.79
C GLU A 59 3.77 18.47 20.16
N SER A 60 3.73 19.28 19.10
CA SER A 60 2.51 19.60 18.37
C SER A 60 2.05 18.41 17.51
N VAL A 61 2.97 17.66 16.89
CA VAL A 61 2.65 16.43 16.14
C VAL A 61 2.04 15.39 17.07
N LEU A 62 2.69 15.11 18.20
CA LEU A 62 2.14 14.20 19.21
C LEU A 62 0.80 14.68 19.79
N SER A 63 0.60 16.00 19.92
CA SER A 63 -0.68 16.56 20.34
C SER A 63 -1.76 16.40 19.26
N ALA A 64 -1.41 16.45 17.97
CA ALA A 64 -2.31 16.23 16.86
C ALA A 64 -2.75 14.77 16.81
N ILE A 65 -1.82 13.82 16.90
CA ILE A 65 -2.09 12.37 16.95
C ILE A 65 -3.01 12.03 18.14
N LYS A 66 -2.71 12.52 19.34
CA LYS A 66 -3.58 12.32 20.52
C LYS A 66 -4.97 12.93 20.33
N GLY A 67 -5.04 14.08 19.68
CA GLY A 67 -6.31 14.73 19.36
C GLY A 67 -7.13 13.94 18.36
N ALA A 68 -6.48 13.36 17.36
CA ALA A 68 -7.08 12.50 16.35
C ALA A 68 -7.57 11.17 16.93
N LEU A 69 -6.76 10.48 17.75
CA LEU A 69 -7.19 9.28 18.49
C LEU A 69 -8.45 9.56 19.32
N ALA A 70 -8.47 10.68 20.05
CA ALA A 70 -9.64 11.06 20.84
C ALA A 70 -10.88 11.41 19.99
N LEU A 71 -10.72 11.74 18.70
CA LEU A 71 -11.84 11.88 17.76
C LEU A 71 -12.28 10.52 17.21
N TYR A 72 -11.32 9.63 16.95
CA TYR A 72 -11.53 8.30 16.42
C TYR A 72 -12.26 7.37 17.41
N GLU A 73 -12.02 7.51 18.72
CA GLU A 73 -12.71 6.75 19.77
C GLU A 73 -14.19 7.15 19.99
N ARG A 74 -14.71 8.15 19.27
CA ARG A 74 -16.07 8.67 19.48
C ARG A 74 -17.09 7.96 18.60
N GLU A 75 -18.34 7.96 19.06
CA GLU A 75 -19.47 7.42 18.28
C GLU A 75 -19.68 8.13 16.93
N ASP A 76 -19.20 9.38 16.78
CA ASP A 76 -19.27 10.18 15.55
C ASP A 76 -17.98 10.12 14.71
N ALA A 77 -17.09 9.14 14.92
CA ALA A 77 -15.79 9.05 14.24
C ALA A 77 -15.88 9.17 12.71
N LEU A 78 -16.80 8.42 12.08
CA LEU A 78 -17.00 8.49 10.63
C LEU A 78 -17.39 9.89 10.14
N ASP A 79 -18.21 10.63 10.89
CA ASP A 79 -18.56 12.00 10.55
C ASP A 79 -17.36 12.95 10.69
N GLN A 80 -16.50 12.72 11.69
CA GLN A 80 -15.27 13.47 11.92
C GLN A 80 -14.24 13.21 10.82
N VAL A 81 -14.04 11.95 10.42
CA VAL A 81 -13.17 11.57 9.29
C VAL A 81 -13.65 12.23 8.00
N ASN A 82 -14.95 12.12 7.70
CA ASN A 82 -15.52 12.78 6.52
C ASN A 82 -15.41 14.31 6.57
N ALA A 83 -15.42 14.92 7.76
CA ALA A 83 -15.17 16.35 7.92
C ALA A 83 -13.69 16.69 7.67
N ALA A 84 -12.76 15.90 8.19
CA ALA A 84 -11.32 16.04 7.97
C ALA A 84 -10.95 15.91 6.48
N ILE A 85 -11.44 14.86 5.80
CA ILE A 85 -11.24 14.66 4.35
C ILE A 85 -11.66 15.91 3.57
N ARG A 86 -12.80 16.51 3.93
CA ARG A 86 -13.30 17.74 3.28
C ARG A 86 -12.50 18.98 3.65
N SER A 87 -12.06 19.10 4.90
CA SER A 87 -11.23 20.24 5.35
C SER A 87 -9.89 20.23 4.62
N VAL A 88 -9.17 19.11 4.66
CA VAL A 88 -7.90 18.92 3.95
C VAL A 88 -8.07 19.27 2.47
N ARG A 89 -9.07 18.70 1.79
CA ARG A 89 -9.37 19.03 0.38
C ARG A 89 -9.53 20.52 0.10
N ASN A 90 -10.07 21.31 1.03
CA ASN A 90 -10.30 22.74 0.79
C ASN A 90 -9.09 23.60 1.15
N GLU A 91 -8.18 23.10 1.99
CA GLU A 91 -7.10 23.87 2.59
C GLU A 91 -5.75 23.68 1.90
N ILE A 92 -5.49 22.49 1.33
CA ILE A 92 -4.20 22.19 0.68
C ILE A 92 -4.28 22.14 -0.85
N SER A 93 -3.14 22.36 -1.51
CA SER A 93 -3.03 22.32 -2.98
C SER A 93 -3.23 20.91 -3.53
N VAL A 94 -3.36 20.77 -4.85
CA VAL A 94 -3.49 19.45 -5.48
C VAL A 94 -2.16 18.71 -5.45
N GLU A 95 -1.02 19.41 -5.60
CA GLU A 95 0.31 18.81 -5.45
C GLU A 95 0.55 18.28 -4.03
N ASP A 96 0.09 19.03 -3.02
CA ASP A 96 0.20 18.66 -1.62
C ASP A 96 -0.71 17.46 -1.27
N ARG A 97 -1.92 17.37 -1.83
CA ARG A 97 -2.79 16.18 -1.64
C ARG A 97 -2.16 14.90 -2.15
N GLN A 98 -1.34 15.03 -3.17
CA GLN A 98 -0.67 13.90 -3.77
C GLN A 98 0.42 13.37 -2.84
N LEU A 99 1.24 14.24 -2.26
CA LEU A 99 2.22 13.86 -1.24
C LEU A 99 1.54 13.10 -0.08
N ILE A 100 0.39 13.58 0.41
CA ILE A 100 -0.36 12.84 1.45
C ILE A 100 -0.78 11.44 1.00
N LEU A 101 -1.15 11.26 -0.27
CA LEU A 101 -1.50 9.92 -0.76
C LEU A 101 -0.26 8.99 -0.80
N ASP A 102 0.94 9.53 -1.04
CA ASP A 102 2.19 8.77 -0.89
C ASP A 102 2.45 8.42 0.57
N ASP A 103 2.33 9.38 1.49
CA ASP A 103 2.51 9.14 2.93
C ASP A 103 1.58 8.02 3.43
N LEU A 104 0.33 8.01 2.96
CA LEU A 104 -0.65 6.97 3.31
C LEU A 104 -0.22 5.58 2.82
N VAL A 105 0.42 5.49 1.66
CA VAL A 105 0.97 4.23 1.16
C VAL A 105 2.15 3.78 2.02
N GLU A 106 3.06 4.69 2.39
CA GLU A 106 4.18 4.37 3.27
C GLU A 106 3.71 3.94 4.67
N ILE A 107 2.65 4.58 5.20
CA ILE A 107 2.02 4.19 6.46
C ILE A 107 1.42 2.79 6.38
N ALA A 108 0.63 2.50 5.35
CA ALA A 108 0.05 1.18 5.17
C ALA A 108 1.14 0.10 5.04
N MET A 109 2.26 0.40 4.38
CA MET A 109 3.38 -0.54 4.25
C MET A 109 4.29 -0.64 5.49
N ALA A 110 4.05 0.12 6.55
CA ALA A 110 4.98 0.25 7.68
C ALA A 110 5.21 -1.06 8.43
N ASP A 111 4.19 -1.91 8.53
CA ASP A 111 4.27 -3.23 9.16
C ASP A 111 4.74 -4.33 8.18
N GLY A 112 5.04 -3.95 6.94
CA GLY A 112 5.40 -4.87 5.86
C GLY A 112 4.21 -5.66 5.33
N ARG A 113 2.98 -5.17 5.46
CA ARG A 113 1.77 -5.66 4.78
C ARG A 113 1.13 -4.50 4.04
N TYR A 114 0.32 -4.79 3.03
CA TYR A 114 -0.48 -3.76 2.37
C TYR A 114 -1.81 -4.41 1.99
N MET A 115 -2.87 -4.06 2.70
CA MET A 115 -4.15 -4.76 2.66
C MET A 115 -5.08 -4.16 1.59
N HIS A 116 -6.05 -4.97 1.16
CA HIS A 116 -7.05 -4.52 0.19
C HIS A 116 -7.88 -3.35 0.73
N GLU A 117 -8.25 -3.39 2.00
CA GLU A 117 -9.04 -2.38 2.68
C GLU A 117 -8.31 -1.02 2.71
N GLU A 118 -6.99 -1.05 2.93
CA GLU A 118 -6.12 0.14 2.91
C GLU A 118 -6.04 0.76 1.52
N SER A 119 -5.81 -0.09 0.52
CA SER A 119 -5.77 0.35 -0.86
C SER A 119 -7.09 0.92 -1.36
N THR A 120 -8.21 0.33 -0.92
CA THR A 120 -9.57 0.79 -1.23
C THR A 120 -9.80 2.14 -0.60
N PHE A 121 -9.42 2.32 0.67
CA PHE A 121 -9.51 3.60 1.36
C PHE A 121 -8.70 4.70 0.65
N ILE A 122 -7.45 4.41 0.26
CA ILE A 122 -6.59 5.36 -0.46
C ILE A 122 -7.19 5.72 -1.81
N GLY A 123 -7.75 4.74 -2.54
CA GLY A 123 -8.45 4.97 -3.81
C GLY A 123 -9.69 5.86 -3.66
N GLU A 124 -10.55 5.57 -2.68
CA GLU A 124 -11.72 6.39 -2.37
C GLU A 124 -11.33 7.82 -1.96
N LEU A 125 -10.21 7.99 -1.26
CA LEU A 125 -9.68 9.29 -0.86
C LEU A 125 -9.15 10.09 -2.05
N ALA A 126 -8.42 9.43 -2.97
CA ALA A 126 -7.93 10.04 -4.20
C ALA A 126 -9.09 10.57 -5.06
N ASP A 127 -10.16 9.77 -5.20
CA ASP A 127 -11.40 10.17 -5.86
C ASP A 127 -12.08 11.34 -5.15
N ALA A 128 -12.20 11.28 -3.81
CA ALA A 128 -12.80 12.34 -3.01
C ALA A 128 -12.05 13.68 -3.13
N TRP A 129 -10.73 13.63 -3.33
CA TRP A 129 -9.87 14.79 -3.48
C TRP A 129 -9.74 15.30 -4.91
N ASP A 130 -10.39 14.64 -5.87
CA ASP A 130 -10.30 14.93 -7.30
C ASP A 130 -8.86 14.82 -7.81
N VAL A 131 -8.10 13.89 -7.23
CA VAL A 131 -6.77 13.50 -7.67
C VAL A 131 -6.94 12.38 -8.70
N SER A 132 -7.61 12.67 -9.81
CA SER A 132 -7.78 11.73 -10.92
C SER A 132 -6.91 12.13 -12.11
N ALA A 133 -6.48 11.12 -12.89
CA ALA A 133 -5.71 11.31 -14.11
C ALA A 133 -6.68 11.63 -15.23
N ASP A 134 -7.08 12.89 -15.43
CA ASP A 134 -7.59 13.23 -16.76
C ASP A 134 -7.44 14.70 -17.21
N GLU A 135 -7.27 14.83 -18.53
CA GLU A 135 -7.44 16.00 -19.40
C GLU A 135 -6.67 17.30 -19.08
N GLY A 136 -5.36 17.31 -19.36
CA GLY A 136 -4.57 18.54 -19.47
C GLY A 136 -3.46 18.46 -20.51
N GLU A 137 -3.62 19.18 -21.63
CA GLU A 137 -2.56 19.43 -22.61
C GLU A 137 -1.37 20.15 -21.94
N GLY A 138 -0.21 19.49 -21.91
CA GLY A 138 1.07 20.15 -21.63
C GLY A 138 1.89 19.50 -20.52
N ASP A 139 2.71 18.53 -20.91
CA ASP A 139 4.11 18.37 -20.48
C ASP A 139 4.46 18.67 -19.00
N ALA A 140 3.67 18.12 -18.07
CA ALA A 140 3.98 17.90 -16.65
C ALA A 140 2.85 17.03 -16.02
N ARG A 141 2.55 15.88 -16.64
CA ARG A 141 1.38 15.07 -16.28
C ARG A 141 1.47 14.52 -14.85
N GLY A 142 0.37 14.68 -14.12
CA GLY A 142 0.14 14.17 -12.78
C GLY A 142 0.49 12.69 -12.65
N HIS A 143 1.31 12.40 -11.66
CA HIS A 143 2.00 11.15 -11.42
C HIS A 143 1.13 10.10 -10.70
N TRP A 144 -0.11 10.42 -10.35
CA TRP A 144 -0.78 9.80 -9.19
C TRP A 144 -1.85 8.79 -9.59
N ALA A 145 -2.69 9.10 -10.57
CA ALA A 145 -3.64 8.11 -11.09
C ALA A 145 -3.05 7.19 -12.19
N SER A 146 -1.76 7.34 -12.48
CA SER A 146 -0.95 6.34 -13.24
C SER A 146 0.14 5.73 -12.36
N GLY A 147 0.21 6.08 -11.07
CA GLY A 147 1.39 5.84 -10.26
C GLY A 147 1.15 6.03 -8.78
N ALA A 148 0.02 5.57 -8.23
CA ALA A 148 -0.16 5.39 -6.78
C ALA A 148 -0.14 3.89 -6.43
N TRP A 149 -0.86 3.05 -7.17
CA TRP A 149 -0.77 1.58 -7.13
C TRP A 149 -0.91 1.02 -8.55
N THR A 150 0.00 0.14 -9.01
CA THR A 150 -0.27 -0.56 -10.27
C THR A 150 -1.30 -1.64 -9.98
N VAL A 151 -2.56 -1.35 -10.30
CA VAL A 151 -3.53 -2.41 -10.56
C VAL A 151 -3.06 -3.14 -11.82
N LEU A 152 -2.65 -4.40 -11.67
CA LEU A 152 -2.20 -5.18 -12.82
C LEU A 152 -3.41 -5.39 -13.74
N GLN A 153 -3.39 -4.75 -14.91
CA GLN A 153 -4.48 -4.90 -15.86
C GLN A 153 -4.51 -6.35 -16.38
N ASN A 154 -5.64 -7.02 -16.19
CA ASN A 154 -5.95 -8.27 -16.87
C ASN A 154 -6.49 -8.04 -18.30
N GLU A 155 -6.25 -6.86 -18.88
CA GLU A 155 -6.70 -6.53 -20.24
C GLU A 155 -5.67 -6.97 -21.28
N GLY A 156 -5.76 -8.24 -21.65
CA GLY A 156 -5.28 -8.78 -22.91
C GLY A 156 -6.41 -9.52 -23.62
N PRO A 157 -6.30 -9.90 -24.92
CA PRO A 157 -7.18 -10.93 -25.45
C PRO A 157 -7.21 -12.11 -24.46
N ALA A 158 -8.35 -12.77 -24.26
CA ALA A 158 -8.57 -13.87 -23.31
C ALA A 158 -7.68 -15.12 -23.51
N GLU A 159 -6.60 -14.98 -24.27
CA GLU A 159 -5.58 -15.95 -24.65
C GLU A 159 -4.14 -15.40 -24.48
N SER A 160 -3.92 -14.19 -23.92
CA SER A 160 -2.58 -13.60 -23.75
C SER A 160 -2.17 -13.51 -22.29
N TRP A 161 -1.00 -14.07 -22.01
CA TRP A 161 -0.23 -13.87 -20.78
C TRP A 161 -0.15 -12.38 -20.40
N THR A 162 -0.60 -12.05 -19.19
CA THR A 162 -0.64 -10.67 -18.64
C THR A 162 0.34 -10.53 -17.47
N PRO A 163 0.65 -9.31 -17.01
CA PRO A 163 1.49 -9.10 -15.82
C PRO A 163 0.99 -9.82 -14.56
N VAL A 164 -0.32 -10.07 -14.48
CA VAL A 164 -0.94 -10.91 -13.44
C VAL A 164 -0.45 -12.35 -13.51
N HIS A 165 -0.31 -12.89 -14.72
CA HIS A 165 0.22 -14.25 -14.92
C HIS A 165 1.70 -14.30 -14.56
N ASP A 166 2.46 -13.25 -14.83
CA ASP A 166 3.85 -13.12 -14.38
C ASP A 166 3.94 -13.11 -12.84
N LEU A 167 3.10 -12.32 -12.16
CA LEU A 167 3.04 -12.29 -10.70
C LEU A 167 2.65 -13.65 -10.10
N ALA A 168 1.58 -14.27 -10.64
CA ALA A 168 1.14 -15.60 -10.24
C ALA A 168 2.23 -16.65 -10.46
N LEU A 169 3.01 -16.54 -11.53
CA LEU A 169 4.14 -17.44 -11.80
C LEU A 169 5.25 -17.28 -10.75
N ILE A 170 5.55 -16.05 -10.35
CA ILE A 170 6.56 -15.79 -9.31
C ILE A 170 6.11 -16.41 -7.98
N TYR A 171 4.85 -16.17 -7.59
CA TYR A 171 4.28 -16.70 -6.34
C TYR A 171 4.23 -18.23 -6.34
N LEU A 172 3.75 -18.85 -7.43
CA LEU A 172 3.73 -20.31 -7.58
C LEU A 172 5.13 -20.92 -7.59
N THR A 173 6.11 -20.25 -8.18
CA THR A 173 7.50 -20.74 -8.18
C THR A 173 8.10 -20.68 -6.77
N LEU A 174 7.77 -19.66 -5.99
CA LEU A 174 8.21 -19.55 -4.60
C LEU A 174 7.67 -20.68 -3.73
N ALA A 175 6.35 -20.91 -3.79
CA ALA A 175 5.69 -22.00 -3.06
C ALA A 175 6.21 -23.37 -3.53
N TYR A 176 6.06 -23.68 -4.83
CA TYR A 176 6.32 -25.02 -5.33
C TYR A 176 7.79 -25.40 -5.53
N GLU A 177 8.68 -24.50 -5.95
CA GLU A 177 10.05 -24.91 -6.33
C GLU A 177 10.92 -25.24 -5.10
N THR A 178 10.43 -24.89 -3.90
CA THR A 178 11.17 -24.99 -2.65
C THR A 178 11.02 -26.37 -2.00
N ASP A 179 9.81 -26.92 -1.98
CA ASP A 179 9.51 -28.22 -1.38
C ASP A 179 8.89 -29.24 -2.37
N HIS A 180 8.53 -28.80 -3.58
CA HIS A 180 7.83 -29.56 -4.63
C HIS A 180 6.43 -30.04 -4.26
N ASP A 181 5.78 -29.37 -3.31
CA ASP A 181 4.36 -29.49 -3.01
C ASP A 181 3.68 -28.14 -3.27
N LEU A 182 2.36 -28.18 -3.46
CA LEU A 182 1.56 -26.96 -3.45
C LEU A 182 0.29 -27.30 -2.69
N ASP A 183 0.18 -26.83 -1.45
CA ASP A 183 -0.97 -27.14 -0.62
C ASP A 183 -2.13 -26.14 -0.80
N GLU A 184 -3.24 -26.42 -0.14
CA GLU A 184 -4.45 -25.59 -0.24
C GLU A 184 -4.25 -24.21 0.40
N GLU A 185 -3.41 -24.11 1.44
CA GLU A 185 -3.13 -22.89 2.19
C GLU A 185 -2.24 -21.94 1.36
N GLU A 186 -1.25 -22.48 0.65
CA GLU A 186 -0.42 -21.74 -0.30
C GLU A 186 -1.25 -21.25 -1.50
N VAL A 187 -2.13 -22.07 -2.07
CA VAL A 187 -3.01 -21.64 -3.18
C VAL A 187 -3.97 -20.54 -2.72
N GLU A 188 -4.52 -20.65 -1.52
CA GLU A 188 -5.39 -19.63 -0.93
C GLU A 188 -4.62 -18.32 -0.71
N ALA A 189 -3.40 -18.39 -0.15
CA ALA A 189 -2.54 -17.23 0.05
C ALA A 189 -2.17 -16.54 -1.28
N ILE A 190 -1.79 -17.31 -2.30
CA ILE A 190 -1.49 -16.81 -3.64
C ILE A 190 -2.71 -16.12 -4.26
N THR A 191 -3.88 -16.75 -4.16
CA THR A 191 -5.13 -16.20 -4.71
C THR A 191 -5.50 -14.88 -4.01
N ALA A 192 -5.43 -14.85 -2.68
CA ALA A 192 -5.71 -13.65 -1.90
C ALA A 192 -4.79 -12.48 -2.30
N LYS A 193 -3.48 -12.73 -2.41
CA LYS A 193 -2.52 -11.70 -2.82
C LYS A 193 -2.75 -11.24 -4.25
N ILE A 194 -3.02 -12.12 -5.20
CA ILE A 194 -3.32 -11.69 -6.57
C ILE A 194 -4.61 -10.87 -6.63
N SER A 195 -5.64 -11.22 -5.84
CA SER A 195 -6.88 -10.42 -5.74
C SER A 195 -6.61 -9.00 -5.24
N GLU A 196 -5.66 -8.82 -4.31
CA GLU A 196 -5.22 -7.50 -3.85
C GLU A 196 -4.65 -6.67 -5.02
N TRP A 197 -3.81 -7.24 -5.89
CA TRP A 197 -3.24 -6.54 -7.05
C TRP A 197 -4.22 -6.27 -8.21
N ILE A 198 -5.44 -6.84 -8.18
CA ILE A 198 -6.46 -6.65 -9.21
C ILE A 198 -7.85 -6.39 -8.60
N PRO A 199 -8.06 -5.22 -7.97
CA PRO A 199 -9.34 -4.88 -7.37
C PRO A 199 -10.49 -4.92 -8.39
N GLY A 200 -11.61 -5.54 -8.00
CA GLY A 200 -12.85 -5.60 -8.80
C GLY A 200 -12.98 -6.81 -9.72
N VAL A 201 -12.04 -7.75 -9.68
CA VAL A 201 -12.16 -9.07 -10.31
C VAL A 201 -12.76 -10.06 -9.32
N GLU A 202 -13.65 -10.96 -9.78
CA GLU A 202 -14.23 -11.98 -8.90
C GLU A 202 -13.18 -13.06 -8.60
N ASP A 203 -13.20 -13.63 -7.39
CA ASP A 203 -12.23 -14.65 -6.96
C ASP A 203 -12.14 -15.84 -7.93
N ASP A 204 -13.27 -16.21 -8.57
CA ASP A 204 -13.32 -17.28 -9.58
C ASP A 204 -12.41 -16.99 -10.80
N ASP A 205 -12.28 -15.72 -11.20
CA ASP A 205 -11.42 -15.30 -12.31
C ASP A 205 -9.94 -15.30 -11.90
N VAL A 206 -9.62 -14.90 -10.66
CA VAL A 206 -8.25 -14.98 -10.10
C VAL A 206 -7.80 -16.44 -9.98
N ILE A 207 -8.66 -17.31 -9.48
CA ILE A 207 -8.43 -18.77 -9.45
C ILE A 207 -8.21 -19.31 -10.87
N GLY A 208 -8.91 -18.75 -11.87
CA GLY A 208 -8.69 -19.04 -13.29
C GLY A 208 -7.25 -18.76 -13.71
N VAL A 209 -6.74 -17.56 -13.44
CA VAL A 209 -5.35 -17.17 -13.73
C VAL A 209 -4.35 -18.11 -13.03
N VAL A 210 -4.52 -18.35 -11.73
CA VAL A 210 -3.62 -19.22 -10.95
C VAL A 210 -3.58 -20.62 -11.56
N ARG A 211 -4.74 -21.17 -11.96
CA ARG A 211 -4.83 -22.48 -12.63
C ARG A 211 -4.14 -22.50 -13.99
N GLU A 212 -4.32 -21.47 -14.81
CA GLU A 212 -3.67 -21.37 -16.13
C GLU A 212 -2.14 -21.32 -16.00
N VAL A 213 -1.64 -20.58 -15.00
CA VAL A 213 -0.21 -20.53 -14.71
C VAL A 213 0.28 -21.86 -14.15
N MET A 214 -0.44 -22.51 -13.25
CA MET A 214 -0.11 -23.86 -12.76
C MET A 214 -0.04 -24.87 -13.91
N GLU A 215 -1.02 -24.86 -14.83
CA GLU A 215 -1.01 -25.75 -15.99
C GLU A 215 0.21 -25.49 -16.88
N THR A 216 0.56 -24.23 -17.09
CA THR A 216 1.76 -23.84 -17.86
C THR A 216 3.04 -24.26 -17.14
N TYR A 217 3.10 -24.06 -15.83
CA TYR A 217 4.23 -24.38 -14.97
C TYR A 217 4.48 -25.90 -14.92
N VAL A 218 3.44 -26.71 -14.73
CA VAL A 218 3.48 -28.19 -14.78
C VAL A 218 3.86 -28.69 -16.17
N GLN A 219 3.41 -28.02 -17.24
CA GLN A 219 3.82 -28.32 -18.62
C GLN A 219 5.23 -27.81 -18.96
N GLY A 220 5.79 -26.97 -18.08
CA GLY A 220 7.18 -26.57 -18.00
C GLY A 220 7.52 -25.34 -18.81
N PRO A 221 7.94 -24.28 -18.11
CA PRO A 221 8.99 -23.42 -18.59
C PRO A 221 10.22 -23.44 -17.67
N ARG A 222 11.38 -23.69 -18.28
CA ARG A 222 12.71 -23.73 -17.63
C ARG A 222 13.13 -22.30 -17.30
N ARG A 223 13.39 -21.94 -16.03
CA ARG A 223 14.14 -20.77 -15.47
C ARG A 223 14.08 -19.39 -16.17
N ARG A 224 14.19 -19.34 -17.49
CA ARG A 224 14.00 -18.18 -18.37
C ARG A 224 12.63 -17.55 -18.24
N VAL A 225 11.53 -18.31 -18.19
CA VAL A 225 10.20 -17.69 -18.06
C VAL A 225 10.00 -17.09 -16.67
N PHE A 226 10.57 -17.71 -15.62
CA PHE A 226 10.60 -17.09 -14.30
C PHE A 226 11.42 -15.79 -14.30
N ALA A 227 12.64 -15.79 -14.87
CA ALA A 227 13.43 -14.57 -14.97
C ALA A 227 12.75 -13.47 -15.80
N GLU A 228 12.12 -13.84 -16.92
CA GLU A 228 11.33 -12.93 -17.76
C GLU A 228 10.12 -12.37 -17.00
N ALA A 229 9.45 -13.17 -16.18
CA ALA A 229 8.36 -12.72 -15.32
C ALA A 229 8.84 -11.76 -14.22
N VAL A 230 9.98 -12.04 -13.58
CA VAL A 230 10.59 -11.16 -12.57
C VAL A 230 10.94 -9.79 -13.16
N ASP A 231 11.56 -9.79 -14.36
CA ASP A 231 11.88 -8.57 -15.09
C ASP A 231 10.60 -7.82 -15.49
N ALA A 232 9.59 -8.52 -16.02
CA ALA A 232 8.32 -7.93 -16.45
C ALA A 232 7.55 -7.30 -15.30
N VAL A 233 7.45 -7.99 -14.16
CA VAL A 233 6.80 -7.45 -12.95
C VAL A 233 7.59 -6.24 -12.42
N GLY A 234 8.91 -6.30 -12.38
CA GLY A 234 9.75 -5.17 -11.95
C GLY A 234 9.72 -3.95 -12.89
N GLU A 235 9.37 -4.13 -14.17
CA GLU A 235 9.15 -3.03 -15.12
C GLU A 235 7.74 -2.41 -15.00
N VAL A 236 6.75 -3.24 -14.66
CA VAL A 236 5.32 -2.85 -14.60
C VAL A 236 4.96 -2.27 -13.23
N VAL A 237 5.53 -2.81 -12.15
CA VAL A 237 5.30 -2.35 -10.78
C VAL A 237 6.29 -1.22 -10.46
N PRO A 238 5.80 -0.07 -9.97
CA PRO A 238 6.65 1.04 -9.56
C PRO A 238 7.61 0.64 -8.44
N GLN A 239 8.82 1.20 -8.47
CA GLN A 239 9.89 0.89 -7.50
C GLN A 239 9.45 1.00 -6.02
N ARG A 240 8.57 1.95 -5.69
CA ARG A 240 8.03 2.13 -4.32
C ARG A 240 7.18 0.94 -3.84
N GLN A 241 6.56 0.21 -4.77
CA GLN A 241 5.71 -0.97 -4.49
C GLN A 241 6.48 -2.29 -4.50
N HIS A 242 7.77 -2.28 -4.82
CA HIS A 242 8.59 -3.50 -4.74
C HIS A 242 8.66 -4.02 -3.29
N GLY A 243 8.57 -3.13 -2.29
CA GLY A 243 8.44 -3.52 -0.88
C GLY A 243 7.19 -4.36 -0.62
N ALA A 244 6.03 -3.91 -1.09
CA ALA A 244 4.76 -4.65 -1.01
C ALA A 244 4.81 -6.00 -1.73
N LEU A 245 5.42 -6.07 -2.93
CA LEU A 245 5.64 -7.36 -3.61
C LEU A 245 6.51 -8.31 -2.78
N LEU A 246 7.55 -7.79 -2.11
CA LEU A 246 8.43 -8.60 -1.27
C LEU A 246 7.73 -9.10 -0.01
N ALA A 247 6.89 -8.25 0.58
CA ALA A 247 5.99 -8.58 1.68
C ALA A 247 5.03 -9.72 1.31
N ASP A 248 4.39 -9.64 0.15
CA ASP A 248 3.50 -10.70 -0.33
C ASP A 248 4.23 -12.02 -0.55
N LEU A 249 5.44 -11.98 -1.11
CA LEU A 249 6.27 -13.17 -1.25
C LEU A 249 6.58 -13.81 0.11
N ARG A 250 6.88 -13.00 1.14
CA ARG A 250 7.07 -13.50 2.50
C ARG A 250 5.78 -14.10 3.05
N TYR A 251 4.64 -13.44 2.86
CA TYR A 251 3.34 -13.93 3.28
C TYR A 251 3.00 -15.29 2.64
N VAL A 252 3.19 -15.41 1.32
CA VAL A 252 2.97 -16.67 0.60
C VAL A 252 3.92 -17.77 1.11
N ALA A 253 5.20 -17.46 1.34
CA ALA A 253 6.16 -18.42 1.91
C ALA A 253 5.92 -18.75 3.39
N GLU A 254 5.11 -17.97 4.11
CA GLU A 254 4.70 -18.24 5.50
C GLU A 254 3.35 -18.95 5.60
N ALA A 255 2.67 -19.22 4.48
CA ALA A 255 1.31 -19.76 4.47
C ALA A 255 1.19 -21.09 5.24
N ASP A 256 2.18 -21.97 5.09
CA ASP A 256 2.27 -23.26 5.78
C ASP A 256 2.85 -23.15 7.22
N GLY A 257 3.21 -21.93 7.63
CA GLY A 257 3.82 -21.59 8.91
C GLY A 257 5.34 -21.83 9.01
N VAL A 258 6.04 -22.20 7.92
CA VAL A 258 7.48 -22.49 7.93
C VAL A 258 8.21 -21.98 6.68
N ILE A 259 8.90 -20.84 6.79
CA ILE A 259 9.83 -20.43 5.73
C ILE A 259 11.10 -21.29 5.71
N LEU A 260 11.33 -21.96 4.58
CA LEU A 260 12.51 -22.74 4.23
C LEU A 260 13.70 -21.86 3.81
N ASP A 261 14.92 -22.39 3.96
CA ASP A 261 16.15 -21.69 3.55
C ASP A 261 16.23 -21.38 2.05
N ALA A 262 15.49 -22.14 1.23
CA ALA A 262 15.43 -21.92 -0.21
C ALA A 262 14.44 -20.79 -0.58
N GLU A 263 13.28 -20.67 0.07
CA GLU A 263 12.40 -19.49 -0.05
C GLU A 263 13.12 -18.22 0.39
N ARG A 264 13.77 -18.23 1.56
CA ARG A 264 14.55 -17.06 2.03
C ARG A 264 15.63 -16.63 1.03
N ARG A 265 16.19 -17.58 0.30
CA ARG A 265 17.17 -17.28 -0.75
C ARG A 265 16.48 -16.68 -1.97
N MET A 266 15.37 -17.25 -2.42
CA MET A 266 14.61 -16.72 -3.56
C MET A 266 14.09 -15.31 -3.27
N ILE A 267 13.51 -15.06 -2.10
CA ILE A 267 13.06 -13.73 -1.67
C ILE A 267 14.21 -12.72 -1.70
N ARG A 268 15.41 -13.10 -1.21
CA ARG A 268 16.59 -12.24 -1.29
C ARG A 268 17.03 -11.97 -2.73
N ASP A 269 17.04 -12.99 -3.58
CA ASP A 269 17.42 -12.86 -4.98
C ASP A 269 16.41 -11.95 -5.74
N LEU A 270 15.13 -11.99 -5.38
CA LEU A 270 14.08 -11.10 -5.92
C LEU A 270 14.22 -9.66 -5.41
N ALA A 271 14.51 -9.47 -4.12
CA ALA A 271 14.81 -8.14 -3.57
C ALA A 271 16.01 -7.49 -4.30
N ASP A 272 17.08 -8.26 -4.53
CA ASP A 272 18.25 -7.81 -5.30
C ASP A 272 17.88 -7.45 -6.75
N ALA A 273 17.04 -8.27 -7.41
CA ALA A 273 16.59 -8.02 -8.78
C ALA A 273 15.75 -6.73 -8.89
N TRP A 274 14.97 -6.44 -7.87
CA TRP A 274 14.11 -5.26 -7.78
C TRP A 274 14.77 -4.05 -7.13
N GLY A 275 16.08 -4.11 -6.85
CA GLY A 275 16.86 -2.97 -6.35
C GLY A 275 16.51 -2.56 -4.91
N LEU A 276 15.91 -3.44 -4.13
CA LEU A 276 15.62 -3.21 -2.71
C LEU A 276 16.87 -3.46 -1.86
N PRO A 277 17.04 -2.73 -0.74
CA PRO A 277 18.10 -3.04 0.21
C PRO A 277 17.92 -4.46 0.73
N ALA A 278 19.00 -5.23 0.79
CA ALA A 278 18.98 -6.53 1.42
C ALA A 278 18.68 -6.33 2.91
N GLU A 279 17.44 -6.57 3.33
CA GLU A 279 17.08 -6.57 4.73
C GLU A 279 17.92 -7.62 5.47
N GLU A 280 18.61 -7.18 6.52
CA GLU A 280 19.44 -8.04 7.35
C GLU A 280 18.55 -8.99 8.16
N THR A 281 18.40 -10.22 7.66
CA THR A 281 18.19 -11.49 8.39
C THR A 281 17.09 -11.59 9.44
#